data_AF-A0A821LN23-F1
#
_entry.id   AF-A0A821LN23-F1
#
_cell.length_a   1.000
_cell.length_b   1.000
_cell.length_c   1.000
_cell.angle_alpha   90.00
_cell.angle_beta   90.00
_cell.angle_gamma   90.00
#
_symmetry.space_group_name_H-M   'P 1'
#
loop_
_entity.id
_entity.type
_entity.pdbx_description
1 polymer ?
#
loop_
_entity_poly.entity_id
_entity_poly.type
_entity_poly.pdbx_seq_one_letter_code
_entity_poly.pdbx_strand_id
1 'polypeptide(L)'
;MGYVRKRSANLVIVDMGCGDARLARTLKSTHPNIHSFDLVALNDHVQVCDIAHTPLNNDSVDIVIFCLSLMGTNLTDFIHEAHRILRLRGTMKIIEIASRFENQPQKFIRKIESMGFQCSKTNSLEEKSKSSPSQYFYAFDFAKTSAQIKSKSILTLAPCLHKKR
;
A
#
# COMPACT_ATOMS: atom_id res chain seq x y z
N MET A 1 -4.61 -0.73 11.63
CA MET A 1 -3.93 -1.73 12.50
C MET A 1 -4.64 -3.07 12.63
N GLY A 2 -5.98 -3.12 12.77
CA GLY A 2 -6.70 -4.39 12.98
C GLY A 2 -6.51 -5.46 11.90
N TYR A 3 -6.20 -5.05 10.65
CA TYR A 3 -5.86 -5.98 9.57
C TYR A 3 -4.61 -6.82 9.90
N VAL A 4 -3.50 -6.18 10.29
CA VAL A 4 -2.24 -6.86 10.61
C VAL A 4 -2.36 -7.70 11.88
N ARG A 5 -3.01 -7.18 12.93
CA ARG A 5 -3.19 -7.92 14.21
C ARG A 5 -3.84 -9.30 14.06
N LYS A 6 -4.63 -9.52 13.00
CA LYS A 6 -5.32 -10.79 12.73
C LYS A 6 -4.49 -11.76 11.88
N ARG A 7 -3.26 -11.38 11.50
CA ARG A 7 -2.35 -12.21 10.71
C ARG A 7 -1.33 -12.88 11.61
N SER A 8 -0.65 -13.88 11.05
CA SER A 8 0.42 -14.58 11.76
C SER A 8 1.61 -13.65 12.00
N ALA A 9 2.23 -13.79 13.17
CA ALA A 9 3.37 -12.96 13.59
C ALA A 9 4.64 -13.17 12.72
N ASN A 10 4.75 -14.32 12.06
CA ASN A 10 5.90 -14.68 11.23
C ASN A 10 5.88 -14.05 9.83
N LEU A 11 4.75 -13.47 9.40
CA LEU A 11 4.66 -12.87 8.06
C LEU A 11 5.61 -11.67 7.95
N VAL A 12 6.30 -11.56 6.82
CA VAL A 12 7.10 -10.38 6.46
C VAL A 12 6.15 -9.32 5.90
N ILE A 13 6.09 -8.17 6.57
CA ILE A 13 5.18 -7.07 6.25
C ILE A 13 6.00 -5.84 5.90
N VAL A 14 5.69 -5.18 4.79
CA VAL A 14 6.35 -3.95 4.35
C VAL A 14 5.34 -2.80 4.33
N ASP A 15 5.65 -1.72 5.03
CA ASP A 15 4.91 -0.46 5.04
C ASP A 15 5.66 0.55 4.15
N MET A 16 5.14 0.78 2.94
CA MET A 16 5.74 1.64 1.92
C MET A 16 5.25 3.07 2.07
N GLY A 17 6.17 4.01 2.31
CA GLY A 17 5.86 5.41 2.61
C GLY A 17 5.25 5.53 4.00
N CYS A 18 5.95 4.97 4.98
CA CYS A 18 5.42 4.73 6.33
C CYS A 18 5.30 5.98 7.21
N GLY A 19 5.85 7.12 6.80
CA GLY A 19 5.92 8.34 7.60
C GLY A 19 6.62 8.11 8.94
N ASP A 20 5.88 8.24 10.04
CA ASP A 20 6.39 8.01 11.40
C ASP A 20 6.43 6.53 11.80
N ALA A 21 6.25 5.60 10.85
CA ALA A 21 6.23 4.15 11.07
C ALA A 21 5.26 3.72 12.18
N ARG A 22 4.08 4.37 12.26
CA ARG A 22 3.06 4.05 13.26
C ARG A 22 2.70 2.56 13.30
N LEU A 23 2.70 1.87 12.15
CA LEU A 23 2.43 0.43 12.07
C LEU A 23 3.48 -0.37 12.86
N ALA A 24 4.76 -0.16 12.57
CA ALA A 24 5.87 -0.80 13.28
C ALA A 24 5.84 -0.43 14.76
N ARG A 25 5.81 0.86 15.11
CA ARG A 25 5.75 1.35 16.50
C ARG A 25 4.65 0.69 17.33
N THR A 26 3.50 0.41 16.70
CA THR A 26 2.34 -0.19 17.39
C THR A 26 2.42 -1.71 17.51
N LEU A 27 3.00 -2.40 16.52
CA LEU A 27 2.85 -3.84 16.37
C LEU A 27 4.17 -4.63 16.42
N LYS A 28 5.34 -3.99 16.43
CA LYS A 28 6.66 -4.66 16.32
C LYS A 28 6.86 -5.78 17.36
N SER A 29 6.36 -5.61 18.59
CA SER A 29 6.43 -6.64 19.64
C SER A 29 5.67 -7.92 19.32
N THR A 30 4.61 -7.83 18.52
CA THR A 30 3.76 -8.96 18.11
C THR A 30 4.03 -9.41 16.68
N HIS A 31 4.63 -8.55 15.86
CA HIS A 31 4.93 -8.73 14.44
C HIS A 31 6.35 -8.20 14.19
N PRO A 32 7.39 -8.95 14.58
CA PRO A 32 8.77 -8.48 14.52
C PRO A 32 9.25 -8.19 13.09
N ASN A 33 8.66 -8.86 12.10
CA ASN A 33 9.04 -8.77 10.67
C ASN A 33 8.32 -7.64 9.91
N ILE A 34 7.97 -6.54 10.59
CA ILE A 34 7.50 -5.30 9.93
C ILE A 34 8.70 -4.46 9.52
N HIS A 35 8.83 -4.20 8.22
CA HIS A 35 9.77 -3.25 7.63
C HIS A 35 9.01 -1.98 7.23
N SER A 36 9.56 -0.82 7.56
CA SER A 36 8.93 0.47 7.31
C SER A 36 9.90 1.32 6.50
N PHE A 37 9.48 1.71 5.29
CA PHE A 37 10.30 2.46 4.36
C PHE A 37 9.71 3.84 4.09
N ASP A 38 10.56 4.86 4.10
CA ASP A 38 10.20 6.22 3.72
C ASP A 38 11.46 6.97 3.21
N LEU A 39 11.27 8.12 2.56
CA LEU A 39 12.38 8.97 2.12
C LEU A 39 13.05 9.70 3.29
N VAL A 40 12.35 9.82 4.43
CA VAL A 40 12.86 10.49 5.63
C VAL A 40 12.59 9.63 6.86
N ALA A 41 13.63 9.38 7.66
CA ALA A 41 13.46 8.70 8.95
C ALA A 41 13.03 9.68 10.03
N LEU A 42 11.80 9.51 10.53
CA LEU A 42 11.28 10.25 11.69
C LEU A 42 11.52 9.54 13.02
N ASN A 43 12.02 8.30 13.00
CA ASN A 43 12.41 7.48 14.14
C ASN A 43 13.14 6.21 13.68
N ASP A 44 13.68 5.44 14.62
CA ASP A 44 14.51 4.24 14.39
C ASP A 44 13.76 3.05 13.78
N HIS A 45 12.43 3.09 13.67
CA HIS A 45 11.68 2.06 12.95
C HIS A 45 11.65 2.30 11.44
N VAL A 46 11.97 3.51 10.98
CA VAL A 46 11.97 3.88 9.57
C VAL A 46 13.34 3.59 8.97
N GLN A 47 13.36 2.80 7.91
CA GLN A 47 14.53 2.65 7.06
C GLN A 47 14.40 3.61 5.87
N VAL A 48 15.42 4.47 5.67
CA VAL A 48 15.43 5.44 4.59
C VAL A 48 15.64 4.75 3.25
N CYS A 49 14.66 4.81 2.34
CA CYS A 49 14.83 4.43 0.94
C CYS A 49 13.74 5.02 0.04
N ASP A 50 14.02 5.07 -1.26
CA ASP A 50 12.97 5.25 -2.27
C ASP A 50 12.13 3.97 -2.37
N ILE A 51 10.82 4.08 -2.17
CA ILE A 51 9.89 2.94 -2.21
C ILE A 51 9.62 2.42 -3.62
N ALA A 52 10.16 3.07 -4.67
CA ALA A 52 10.28 2.49 -6.00
C ALA A 52 11.46 1.50 -6.11
N HIS A 53 12.42 1.54 -5.18
CA HIS A 53 13.67 0.77 -5.23
C HIS A 53 14.10 0.33 -3.82
N THR A 54 13.36 -0.59 -3.21
CA THR A 54 13.66 -1.10 -1.88
C THR A 54 14.86 -2.07 -1.90
N PRO A 55 15.62 -2.19 -0.80
CA PRO A 55 16.75 -3.12 -0.71
C PRO A 55 16.32 -4.58 -0.47
N LEU A 56 15.06 -4.92 -0.71
CA LEU A 56 14.52 -6.26 -0.47
C LEU A 56 14.71 -7.17 -1.68
N ASN A 57 14.80 -8.46 -1.42
CA ASN A 57 14.89 -9.49 -2.46
C ASN A 57 13.54 -9.70 -3.15
N ASN A 58 13.59 -10.23 -4.38
CA ASN A 58 12.38 -10.66 -5.08
C ASN A 58 11.62 -11.72 -4.27
N ASP A 59 10.29 -11.68 -4.33
CA ASP A 59 9.40 -12.68 -3.71
C ASP A 59 9.64 -12.95 -2.21
N SER A 60 10.20 -11.98 -1.47
CA SER A 60 10.58 -12.11 -0.06
C SER A 60 9.50 -11.65 0.93
N VAL A 61 8.43 -11.00 0.46
CA VAL A 61 7.44 -10.31 1.28
C VAL A 61 6.06 -10.98 1.19
N ASP A 62 5.37 -11.09 2.33
CA ASP A 62 4.02 -11.64 2.44
C ASP A 62 2.95 -10.59 2.18
N ILE A 63 3.16 -9.40 2.76
CA ILE A 63 2.19 -8.30 2.73
C ILE A 63 2.93 -6.98 2.47
N VAL A 64 2.49 -6.24 1.45
CA VAL A 64 2.89 -4.85 1.21
C VAL A 64 1.71 -3.95 1.51
N ILE A 65 1.96 -2.84 2.21
CA ILE A 65 0.94 -1.86 2.58
C ILE A 65 1.35 -0.50 2.01
N PHE A 66 0.45 0.10 1.24
CA PHE A 66 0.47 1.52 0.93
C PHE A 66 -0.68 2.17 1.69
N CYS A 67 -0.37 3.03 2.66
CA CYS A 67 -1.37 3.73 3.45
C CYS A 67 -1.19 5.24 3.32
N LEU A 68 -1.95 5.86 2.43
CA LEU A 68 -1.86 7.29 2.11
C LEU A 68 -0.46 7.71 1.60
N SER A 69 0.20 6.79 0.90
CA SER A 69 1.59 6.92 0.44
C SER A 69 1.74 6.88 -1.08
N LEU A 70 0.68 6.61 -1.85
CA LEU A 70 0.70 6.66 -3.32
C LEU A 70 0.60 8.11 -3.82
N MET A 71 1.41 9.02 -3.28
CA MET A 71 1.34 10.46 -3.52
C MET A 71 2.38 10.98 -4.53
N GLY A 72 3.33 10.14 -4.94
CA GLY A 72 4.35 10.46 -5.94
C GLY A 72 3.81 10.54 -7.36
N THR A 73 4.64 11.02 -8.29
CA THR A 73 4.34 11.05 -9.74
C THR A 73 4.59 9.70 -10.42
N ASN A 74 5.35 8.82 -9.77
CA ASN A 74 5.80 7.52 -10.26
C ASN A 74 5.04 6.33 -9.63
N LEU A 75 3.71 6.42 -9.54
CA LEU A 75 2.89 5.38 -8.89
C LEU A 75 3.08 3.98 -9.50
N THR A 76 3.29 3.93 -10.82
CA THR A 76 3.55 2.67 -11.52
C THR A 76 4.78 1.96 -10.96
N ASP A 77 5.86 2.69 -10.66
CA ASP A 77 7.10 2.12 -10.15
C ASP A 77 6.90 1.57 -8.73
N PHE A 78 6.12 2.25 -7.89
CA PHE A 78 5.76 1.75 -6.56
C PHE A 78 5.01 0.42 -6.63
N ILE A 79 4.07 0.29 -7.58
CA ILE A 79 3.32 -0.97 -7.76
C ILE A 79 4.21 -2.07 -8.36
N HIS A 80 5.10 -1.72 -9.29
CA HIS A 80 6.08 -2.67 -9.82
C HIS A 80 7.04 -3.17 -8.73
N GLU A 81 7.46 -2.28 -7.84
CA GLU A 81 8.32 -2.64 -6.72
C GLU A 81 7.59 -3.53 -5.71
N ALA A 82 6.33 -3.21 -5.39
CA ALA A 82 5.49 -4.10 -4.60
C ALA A 82 5.32 -5.47 -5.28
N HIS A 83 5.13 -5.52 -6.59
CA HIS A 83 5.06 -6.77 -7.33
C HIS A 83 6.37 -7.55 -7.26
N ARG A 84 7.52 -6.89 -7.38
CA ARG A 84 8.85 -7.51 -7.33
C ARG A 84 9.08 -8.21 -5.99
N ILE A 85 8.82 -7.51 -4.89
CA ILE A 85 9.13 -8.03 -3.55
C ILE A 85 8.06 -8.97 -2.99
N LEU A 86 6.79 -8.84 -3.41
CA LEU A 86 5.73 -9.75 -2.97
C LEU A 86 5.93 -11.14 -3.55
N ARG A 87 5.81 -12.16 -2.71
CA ARG A 87 5.70 -13.55 -3.20
C ARG A 87 4.40 -13.76 -3.97
N LEU A 88 4.34 -14.81 -4.79
CA LEU A 88 3.10 -15.26 -5.41
C LEU A 88 2.02 -15.51 -4.35
N ARG A 89 0.79 -15.03 -4.59
CA ARG A 89 -0.35 -15.02 -3.64
C ARG A 89 -0.15 -14.14 -2.40
N GLY A 90 0.96 -13.42 -2.29
CA GLY A 90 1.16 -12.35 -1.31
C GLY A 90 0.13 -11.23 -1.51
N THR A 91 -0.12 -10.45 -0.46
CA THR A 91 -1.17 -9.42 -0.46
C THR A 91 -0.58 -8.02 -0.55
N MET A 92 -0.99 -7.25 -1.55
CA MET A 92 -0.80 -5.81 -1.57
C MET A 92 -2.06 -5.14 -1.04
N LYS A 93 -1.93 -4.32 -0.01
CA LYS A 93 -3.02 -3.55 0.57
C LYS A 93 -2.82 -2.07 0.28
N ILE A 94 -3.83 -1.44 -0.32
CA ILE A 94 -3.81 -0.01 -0.65
C ILE A 94 -4.93 0.69 0.10
N ILE A 95 -4.61 1.73 0.85
CA ILE A 95 -5.57 2.63 1.49
C ILE A 95 -5.28 4.05 1.01
N GLU A 96 -6.24 4.66 0.33
CA GLU A 96 -6.11 5.99 -0.27
C GLU A 96 -7.40 6.80 -0.13
N ILE A 97 -7.29 8.12 -0.17
CA ILE A 97 -8.44 9.02 -0.04
C ILE A 97 -9.37 8.85 -1.24
N ALA A 98 -10.68 8.74 -0.98
CA ALA A 98 -11.67 8.43 -2.02
C ALA A 98 -11.70 9.46 -3.17
N SER A 99 -11.52 10.75 -2.85
CA SER A 99 -11.50 11.83 -3.84
C SER A 99 -10.40 11.68 -4.90
N ARG A 100 -9.31 10.96 -4.59
CA ARG A 100 -8.21 10.73 -5.54
C ARG A 100 -8.59 9.81 -6.71
N PHE A 101 -9.69 9.07 -6.58
CA PHE A 101 -10.19 8.15 -7.58
C PHE A 101 -11.23 8.77 -8.52
N GLU A 102 -11.62 10.04 -8.31
CA GLU A 102 -12.57 10.78 -9.16
C GLU A 102 -13.87 10.01 -9.44
N ASN A 103 -14.42 9.34 -8.40
CA ASN A 103 -15.58 8.44 -8.47
C ASN A 103 -15.42 7.25 -9.43
N GLN A 104 -14.19 6.89 -9.80
CA GLN A 104 -13.87 5.80 -10.73
C GLN A 104 -12.87 4.79 -10.15
N PRO A 105 -13.10 4.25 -8.93
CA PRO A 105 -12.19 3.27 -8.30
C PRO A 105 -12.00 2.00 -9.13
N GLN A 106 -12.99 1.63 -9.95
CA GLN A 106 -12.90 0.46 -10.83
C GLN A 106 -11.87 0.62 -11.94
N LYS A 107 -11.62 1.84 -12.44
CA LYS A 107 -10.55 2.08 -13.41
C LYS A 107 -9.17 1.86 -12.79
N PHE A 108 -9.01 2.28 -11.54
CA PHE A 108 -7.79 2.03 -10.77
C PHE A 108 -7.57 0.52 -10.55
N ILE A 109 -8.60 -0.19 -10.09
CA ILE A 109 -8.54 -1.65 -9.88
C ILE A 109 -8.09 -2.36 -11.16
N ARG A 110 -8.74 -2.11 -12.30
CA ARG A 110 -8.39 -2.76 -13.58
C ARG A 110 -6.94 -2.51 -14.02
N LYS A 111 -6.41 -1.31 -13.77
CA LYS A 111 -5.00 -1.00 -14.05
C LYS A 111 -4.08 -1.86 -13.19
N ILE A 112 -4.32 -1.95 -11.88
CA ILE A 112 -3.54 -2.80 -10.97
C ILE A 112 -3.66 -4.28 -11.39
N GLU A 113 -4.84 -4.75 -11.77
CA GLU A 113 -5.04 -6.13 -12.21
C GLU A 113 -4.25 -6.46 -13.48
N SER A 114 -4.17 -5.51 -14.42
CA SER A 114 -3.33 -5.65 -15.62
C SER A 114 -1.82 -5.80 -15.30
N MET A 115 -1.39 -5.44 -14.09
CA MET A 115 0.01 -5.54 -13.65
C MET A 115 0.33 -6.88 -12.95
N GLY A 116 -0.57 -7.88 -12.99
CA GLY A 116 -0.32 -9.18 -12.37
C GLY A 116 -0.89 -9.34 -10.97
N PHE A 117 -1.94 -8.57 -10.66
CA PHE A 117 -2.68 -8.65 -9.41
C PHE A 117 -4.15 -9.04 -9.67
N GLN A 118 -4.86 -9.39 -8.60
CA GLN A 118 -6.32 -9.56 -8.62
C GLN A 118 -6.92 -8.89 -7.39
N CYS A 119 -7.96 -8.08 -7.58
CA CYS A 119 -8.66 -7.46 -6.45
C CYS A 119 -9.47 -8.53 -5.71
N SER A 120 -9.16 -8.74 -4.44
CA SER A 120 -9.80 -9.74 -3.58
C SER A 120 -10.80 -9.13 -2.60
N LYS A 121 -10.62 -7.86 -2.23
CA LYS A 121 -11.50 -7.15 -1.32
C LYS A 121 -11.47 -5.65 -1.57
N THR A 122 -12.65 -5.04 -1.47
CA THR A 122 -12.84 -3.60 -1.57
C THR A 122 -13.66 -3.16 -0.36
N ASN A 123 -13.21 -2.14 0.37
CA ASN A 123 -14.02 -1.51 1.42
C ASN A 123 -13.98 0.00 1.25
N SER A 124 -15.13 0.63 1.47
CA SER A 124 -15.28 2.06 1.61
C SER A 124 -15.28 2.39 3.11
N LEU A 125 -14.43 3.31 3.53
CA LEU A 125 -14.35 3.74 4.93
C LEU A 125 -14.87 5.17 5.06
N GLU A 126 -15.87 5.33 5.92
CA GLU A 126 -16.44 6.62 6.31
C GLU A 126 -15.84 7.09 7.65
N GLU A 127 -15.63 8.38 7.79
CA GLU A 127 -15.32 9.00 9.07
C GLU A 127 -16.63 9.15 9.84
N LYS A 128 -16.71 8.61 11.07
CA LYS A 128 -17.89 8.73 11.94
C LYS A 128 -18.10 10.15 12.52
N SER A 129 -17.27 11.11 12.09
CA SER A 129 -17.21 12.48 12.60
C SER A 129 -17.77 13.41 11.53
N LYS A 130 -18.95 13.99 11.80
CA LYS A 130 -19.73 14.97 11.02
C LYS A 130 -20.88 14.40 10.18
N SER A 131 -21.97 15.17 10.23
CA SER A 131 -23.36 14.93 9.84
C SER A 131 -23.65 14.71 8.34
N SER A 132 -22.69 14.20 7.57
CA SER A 132 -22.92 13.73 6.20
C SER A 132 -21.84 12.71 5.81
N PRO A 133 -22.21 11.47 5.44
CA PRO A 133 -21.27 10.44 5.06
C PRO A 133 -20.70 10.75 3.68
N SER A 134 -19.64 11.53 3.62
CA SER A 134 -18.75 11.53 2.46
C SER A 134 -17.74 10.41 2.68
N GLN A 135 -17.63 9.50 1.72
CA GLN A 135 -16.68 8.40 1.82
C GLN A 135 -15.26 8.96 1.89
N TYR A 136 -14.50 8.71 2.96
CA TYR A 136 -13.18 9.35 3.14
C TYR A 136 -12.06 8.54 2.49
N PHE A 137 -12.13 7.20 2.55
CA PHE A 137 -11.07 6.34 2.02
C PHE A 137 -11.63 5.14 1.26
N TYR A 138 -10.89 4.68 0.26
CA TYR A 138 -10.99 3.31 -0.23
C TYR A 138 -9.86 2.46 0.35
N ALA A 139 -10.19 1.22 0.68
CA ALA A 139 -9.22 0.20 1.05
C ALA A 139 -9.39 -1.02 0.13
N PHE A 140 -8.32 -1.36 -0.58
CA PHE A 140 -8.26 -2.49 -1.51
C PHE A 140 -7.25 -3.53 -1.01
N ASP A 141 -7.60 -4.80 -1.14
CA ASP A 141 -6.67 -5.93 -0.98
C ASP A 141 -6.49 -6.62 -2.32
N PHE A 142 -5.27 -6.66 -2.83
CA PHE A 142 -4.90 -7.30 -4.07
C PHE A 142 -4.00 -8.52 -3.79
N ALA A 143 -4.25 -9.64 -4.46
CA ALA A 143 -3.35 -10.79 -4.43
C ALA A 143 -2.44 -10.78 -5.67
N LYS A 144 -1.14 -11.03 -5.51
CA LYS A 144 -0.22 -11.23 -6.65
C LYS A 144 -0.57 -12.55 -7.36
N THR A 145 -0.86 -12.50 -8.66
CA THR A 145 -1.33 -13.65 -9.45
C THR A 145 -0.35 -14.13 -10.52
N SER A 146 0.72 -13.38 -10.79
CA SER A 146 1.79 -13.81 -11.72
C SER A 146 3.18 -13.49 -11.19
N ALA A 147 4.18 -14.26 -11.64
CA ALA A 147 5.58 -14.00 -11.33
C ALA A 147 6.16 -12.82 -12.14
N GLN A 148 5.53 -12.48 -13.26
CA GLN A 148 5.92 -11.39 -14.15
C GLN A 148 4.79 -10.37 -14.28
N ILE A 149 5.17 -9.11 -14.48
CA ILE A 149 4.24 -8.01 -14.74
C ILE A 149 3.74 -8.13 -16.18
N LYS A 150 2.42 -8.14 -16.36
CA LYS A 150 1.79 -8.35 -17.68
C LYS A 150 1.62 -7.07 -18.49
N SER A 151 1.62 -5.91 -17.85
CA SER A 151 1.37 -4.61 -18.49
C SER A 151 2.22 -3.52 -17.86
N LYS A 152 2.70 -2.58 -18.68
CA LYS A 152 3.36 -1.34 -18.26
C LYS A 152 2.40 -0.15 -18.27
N SER A 153 1.10 -0.38 -18.04
CA SER A 153 0.08 0.67 -18.03
C SER A 153 0.43 1.75 -17.01
N ILE A 154 0.25 3.02 -17.38
CA ILE A 154 0.53 4.13 -16.48
C ILE A 154 -0.59 4.23 -15.44
N LEU A 155 -0.21 4.12 -14.16
CA LEU A 155 -1.09 4.34 -13.03
C LEU A 155 -1.10 5.82 -12.64
N THR A 156 -2.30 6.36 -12.47
CA THR A 156 -2.51 7.76 -12.08
C THR A 156 -3.62 7.84 -11.03
N LEU A 157 -3.50 8.83 -10.14
CA LEU A 157 -4.50 9.22 -9.17
C LEU A 157 -4.55 10.75 -9.12
N ALA A 158 -5.71 11.32 -8.88
CA ALA A 158 -5.83 12.76 -8.67
C ALA A 158 -5.03 13.18 -7.41
N PRO A 159 -4.53 14.43 -7.33
CA PRO A 159 -3.76 14.89 -6.18
C PRO A 159 -4.59 14.88 -4.89
N CYS A 160 -3.92 14.68 -3.76
CA CYS A 160 -4.54 14.90 -2.45
C CYS A 160 -4.63 16.40 -2.18
N LEU A 161 -5.84 16.95 -2.01
CA LEU A 161 -6.05 18.37 -1.74
C LEU A 161 -5.79 18.76 -0.27
N HIS A 162 -5.64 17.78 0.63
CA HIS A 162 -5.52 18.00 2.08
C HIS A 162 -4.10 17.90 2.62
N LYS A 163 -3.10 17.61 1.78
CA LYS A 163 -1.68 17.58 2.15
C LYS A 163 -0.89 18.45 1.18
N LYS A 164 -0.06 19.35 1.71
CA LYS A 164 0.95 20.08 0.92
C LYS A 164 2.05 19.10 0.49
N ARG A 165 2.52 19.24 -0.75
CA ARG A 165 3.65 18.48 -1.30
C ARG A 165 4.97 18.96 -0.72
#